data_AF-A0A6G7YMH9-F1
#
_entry.id   AF-A0A6G7YMH9-F1
#
_cell.length_a   1.000
_cell.length_b   1.000
_cell.length_c   1.000
_cell.angle_alpha   90.00
_cell.angle_beta   90.00
_cell.angle_gamma   90.00
#
_symmetry.space_group_name_H-M   'P 1'
#
loop_
_entity.id
_entity.type
_entity.pdbx_description
1 polymer ?
#
loop_
_entity_poly.entity_id
_entity_poly.type
_entity_poly.pdbx_seq_one_letter_code
_entity_poly.pdbx_strand_id
1 'polypeptide(L)' 'MTPEEVRLRVAAIDEIADLVEQAHMREDRLYFDVMAAIASGAENPAELARAALATRQLSLDRYYSPPTD' A
#
# COMPACT_ATOMS: atom_id res chain seq x y z
N MET A 1 13.27 5.28 3.26
CA MET A 1 12.29 4.19 3.38
C MET A 1 12.96 2.89 3.00
N THR A 2 12.77 1.82 3.76
CA THR A 2 13.27 0.47 3.45
C THR A 2 12.14 -0.48 3.08
N PRO A 3 12.41 -1.60 2.40
CA PRO A 3 11.41 -2.65 2.14
C PRO A 3 10.83 -3.26 3.41
N GLU A 4 11.61 -3.30 4.49
CA GLU A 4 11.15 -3.79 5.77
C GLU A 4 10.10 -2.85 6.38
N GLU A 5 10.34 -1.54 6.34
CA GLU A 5 9.33 -0.55 6.76
C GLU A 5 8.04 -0.66 5.94
N VAL A 6 8.15 -0.89 4.63
CA VAL A 6 6.98 -1.14 3.78
C VAL A 6 6.23 -2.39 4.24
N ARG A 7 6.91 -3.52 4.46
CA ARG A 7 6.30 -4.77 4.94
C ARG A 7 5.60 -4.61 6.29
N LEU A 8 6.20 -3.87 7.22
CA LEU A 8 5.58 -3.56 8.52
C LEU A 8 4.30 -2.74 8.34
N ARG A 9 4.30 -1.78 7.42
CA ARG A 9 3.11 -0.98 7.11
C ARG A 9 2.01 -1.81 6.43
N VAL A 10 2.35 -2.77 5.57
CA VAL A 10 1.39 -3.72 4.99
C VAL A 10 0.74 -4.55 6.09
N ALA A 11 1.52 -5.10 7.02
CA ALA A 11 0.99 -5.85 8.16
C ALA A 11 0.04 -5.00 9.02
N ALA A 12 0.41 -3.74 9.28
CA ALA A 12 -0.44 -2.81 10.02
C ALA A 12 -1.72 -2.37 9.27
N ILE A 13 -1.79 -2.55 7.94
CA ILE A 13 -3.03 -2.36 7.16
C ILE A 13 -3.92 -3.59 7.30
N ASP A 14 -3.33 -4.80 7.26
CA ASP A 14 -4.05 -6.05 7.45
C ASP A 14 -4.71 -6.16 8.84
N GLU A 15 -4.01 -5.70 9.88
CA GLU A 15 -4.53 -5.64 11.26
C GLU A 15 -5.79 -4.79 11.42
N ILE A 16 -6.04 -3.85 10.50
CA ILE A 16 -7.20 -2.95 10.53
C ILE A 16 -8.11 -3.14 9.32
N ALA A 17 -8.00 -4.27 8.62
CA ALA A 17 -8.71 -4.50 7.35
C ALA A 17 -10.24 -4.38 7.47
N ASP A 18 -10.80 -4.66 8.65
CA ASP A 18 -12.21 -4.52 8.98
C ASP A 18 -12.66 -3.05 9.14
N LEU A 19 -11.71 -2.15 9.43
CA LEU A 19 -11.91 -0.71 9.46
C LEU A 19 -11.68 -0.13 8.05
N VAL A 20 -12.55 -0.51 7.11
CA VAL A 20 -12.41 -0.30 5.65
C VAL A 20 -11.87 1.09 5.27
N GLU A 21 -12.48 2.16 5.76
CA GLU A 21 -12.03 3.54 5.47
C GLU A 21 -10.60 3.82 5.94
N GLN A 22 -10.25 3.37 7.15
CA GLN A 22 -8.91 3.54 7.71
C GLN A 22 -7.88 2.69 6.98
N ALA A 23 -8.23 1.46 6.61
CA ALA A 23 -7.38 0.56 5.86
C ALA A 23 -7.05 1.15 4.48
N HIS A 24 -8.05 1.66 3.75
CA HIS A 24 -7.84 2.32 2.45
C HIS A 24 -7.01 3.59 2.57
N MET A 25 -7.28 4.44 3.57
CA MET A 25 -6.47 5.64 3.80
C MET A 25 -4.99 5.30 4.05
N ARG A 26 -4.72 4.23 4.80
CA ARG A 26 -3.35 3.77 5.05
C ARG A 26 -2.70 3.13 3.83
N GLU A 27 -3.46 2.40 3.00
CA GLU A 27 -3.00 1.87 1.70
C GLU A 27 -2.58 3.03 0.77
N ASP A 28 -3.42 4.04 0.60
CA ASP A 28 -3.14 5.21 -0.24
C ASP A 28 -1.89 5.95 0.24
N ARG A 29 -1.78 6.16 1.56
CA ARG A 29 -0.60 6.80 2.15
C ARG A 29 0.67 5.96 1.96
N LEU A 30 0.57 4.64 2.06
CA LEU A 30 1.69 3.74 1.79
C LEU A 30 2.18 3.89 0.35
N TYR A 31 1.26 3.86 -0.63
CA TYR A 31 1.61 4.05 -2.02
C TYR A 31 2.25 5.42 -2.28
N PHE A 32 1.68 6.49 -1.72
CA PHE A 32 2.26 7.83 -1.85
C PHE A 32 3.69 7.90 -1.30
N ASP A 33 3.92 7.40 -0.09
CA ASP A 33 5.23 7.44 0.54
C ASP A 33 6.27 6.59 -0.22
N VAL A 34 5.86 5.45 -0.77
CA VAL A 34 6.70 4.61 -1.63
C VAL A 34 7.06 5.33 -2.92
N MET A 35 6.08 5.96 -3.60
CA MET A 35 6.34 6.76 -4.79
C MET A 35 7.26 7.94 -4.50
N ALA A 36 7.07 8.63 -3.37
CA ALA A 36 7.93 9.72 -2.95
C ALA A 36 9.38 9.26 -2.68
N ALA A 37 9.54 8.09 -2.06
CA ALA A 37 10.86 7.49 -1.84
C ALA A 37 11.54 7.12 -3.16
N ILE A 38 10.81 6.52 -4.10
CA ILE A 38 11.31 6.19 -5.45
C ILE A 38 11.72 7.46 -6.20
N ALA A 39 10.87 8.49 -6.22
CA ALA A 39 11.15 9.77 -6.87
C ALA A 39 12.37 10.49 -6.27
N SER A 40 12.64 10.24 -4.99
CA SER A 40 13.79 10.80 -4.26
C SER A 40 15.07 9.97 -4.43
N GLY A 41 15.05 8.91 -5.25
CA GLY A 41 16.24 8.10 -5.54
C GLY A 41 16.53 6.98 -4.54
N ALA A 42 15.49 6.32 -4.00
CA ALA A 42 15.66 5.13 -3.18
C ALA A 42 16.56 4.08 -3.86
N GLU A 43 17.41 3.41 -3.08
CA GLU A 43 18.39 2.43 -3.58
C GLU A 43 17.74 1.19 -4.22
N ASN A 44 16.55 0.81 -3.75
CA ASN A 44 15.84 -0.41 -4.14
C ASN A 44 14.38 -0.16 -4.53
N PRO A 45 14.11 0.66 -5.56
CA PRO A 45 12.78 1.13 -5.91
C PRO A 45 11.82 -0.01 -6.28
N ALA A 46 12.33 -1.04 -6.98
CA ALA A 46 11.54 -2.21 -7.36
C ALA A 46 11.12 -3.06 -6.15
N GLU A 47 11.96 -3.16 -5.12
CA GLU A 47 11.62 -3.92 -3.92
C GLU A 47 10.58 -3.17 -3.07
N LEU A 48 10.72 -1.85 -2.95
CA LEU A 48 9.72 -1.00 -2.30
C LEU A 48 8.35 -1.12 -2.97
N ALA A 49 8.30 -1.00 -4.30
CA ALA A 49 7.07 -1.12 -5.06
C ALA A 49 6.44 -2.52 -4.91
N ARG A 50 7.25 -3.58 -5.01
CA ARG A 50 6.76 -4.97 -4.85
C ARG A 50 6.20 -5.21 -3.45
N ALA A 51 6.87 -4.72 -2.42
CA ALA A 51 6.41 -4.85 -1.05
C ALA A 51 5.09 -4.07 -0.83
N ALA A 52 4.97 -2.87 -1.39
CA ALA A 52 3.74 -2.08 -1.29
C ALA A 52 2.56 -2.77 -1.99
N LEU A 53 2.78 -3.33 -3.18
CA LEU A 53 1.76 -4.07 -3.92
C LEU A 53 1.24 -5.33 -3.22
N ALA A 54 1.89 -5.80 -2.15
CA ALA A 54 1.36 -6.87 -1.32
C ALA A 54 0.01 -6.51 -0.68
N THR A 55 -0.32 -5.22 -0.51
CA THR A 55 -1.67 -4.80 -0.05
C THR A 55 -2.79 -5.26 -0.98
N ARG A 56 -2.49 -5.55 -2.26
CA ARG A 56 -3.45 -6.13 -3.22
C ARG A 56 -3.88 -7.55 -2.89
N GLN A 57 -3.12 -8.24 -2.03
CA GLN A 57 -3.44 -9.58 -1.55
C GLN A 57 -4.24 -9.55 -0.24
N LEU A 58 -4.38 -8.38 0.39
CA LEU A 58 -5.18 -8.21 1.60
C LEU A 58 -6.67 -8.20 1.24
N SER A 59 -7.48 -8.71 2.16
CA SER A 59 -8.95 -8.74 2.06
C SER A 59 -9.54 -7.38 2.44
N LEU A 60 -9.17 -6.32 1.72
CA LEU A 60 -9.79 -5.01 1.85
C LEU A 60 -11.06 -4.99 0.99
N ASP A 61 -12.19 -4.54 1.55
CA ASP A 61 -13.41 -4.33 0.77
C ASP A 61 -13.19 -3.25 -0.29
N ARG A 62 -13.00 -3.66 -1.55
CA ARG A 62 -12.78 -2.75 -2.67
C ARG A 62 -14.10 -2.50 -3.38
N TYR A 63 -14.65 -1.30 -3.25
CA TYR A 63 -15.73 -0.85 -4.13
C TYR A 63 -15.15 -0.57 -5.51
N TYR A 64 -15.24 -1.55 -6.40
CA TYR A 64 -15.10 -1.31 -7.82
C TYR A 64 -16.38 -0.61 -8.28
N SER A 65 -16.34 0.70 -8.53
CA SER A 65 -17.35 1.27 -9.44
C SER A 65 -17.21 0.51 -10.75
N PRO A 66 -18.24 -0.20 -11.22
CA PRO A 66 -18.17 -0.79 -12.55
C PRO A 66 -17.93 0.35 -13.54
N PRO A 67 -17.11 0.12 -14.59
CA PRO A 67 -17.01 1.11 -15.65
C PRO A 67 -18.42 1.42 -16.14
N THR A 68 -18.81 2.69 -16.07
CA THR A 68 -20.00 3.17 -16.77
C THR A 68 -19.67 3.15 -18.26
N ASP A 69 -20.34 2.28 -19.00
CA ASP A 69 -20.30 2.20 -20.47
C ASP A 69 -20.58 3.57 -21.14
#